data_AF-A0A258L5N1-F1
#
_entry.id   AF-A0A258L5N1-F1
#
_cell.length_a   1.000
_cell.length_b   1.000
_cell.length_c   1.000
_cell.angle_alpha   90.00
_cell.angle_beta   90.00
_cell.angle_gamma   90.00
#
_symmetry.space_group_name_H-M   'P 1'
#
loop_
_entity.id
_entity.type
_entity.pdbx_description
1 polymer ?
#
loop_
_entity_poly.entity_id
_entity_poly.type
_entity_poly.pdbx_seq_one_letter_code
_entity_poly.pdbx_strand_id
1 'polypeptide(L)'
;MTKSFMAGLIALVATASPAAAQSPSIDEQGARHGQALSAAKICPGARTTAKVTTLAAAIKDADRAAFDAASQKIILAWDKAFLCQDVDPAQAPREINSCRKSKILSCTATWSEIGPEGTALPGLLEFAP
;
A
#
# COMPACT_ATOMS: atom_id res chain seq x y z
N MET A 1 -17.68 -49.82 -37.24
CA MET A 1 -17.53 -48.36 -37.37
C MET A 1 -16.61 -47.86 -36.27
N THR A 2 -15.70 -47.01 -36.68
CA THR A 2 -14.45 -46.59 -36.06
C THR A 2 -14.66 -45.60 -34.91
N LYS A 3 -13.89 -45.69 -33.81
CA LYS A 3 -12.92 -44.67 -33.36
C LYS A 3 -12.51 -44.86 -31.89
N SER A 4 -11.26 -45.32 -31.72
CA SER A 4 -10.46 -45.03 -30.54
C SER A 4 -10.20 -43.52 -30.46
N PHE A 5 -10.42 -42.92 -29.30
CA PHE A 5 -9.83 -41.64 -28.94
C PHE A 5 -8.83 -41.88 -27.81
N MET A 6 -7.54 -41.96 -28.16
CA MET A 6 -6.46 -41.74 -27.21
C MET A 6 -6.37 -40.23 -26.96
N ALA A 7 -6.84 -39.78 -25.81
CA ALA A 7 -6.52 -38.45 -25.29
C ALA A 7 -5.26 -38.59 -24.43
N GLY A 8 -4.10 -38.31 -25.03
CA GLY A 8 -2.85 -38.15 -24.30
C GLY A 8 -2.90 -36.86 -23.48
N LEU A 9 -2.92 -36.98 -22.16
CA LEU A 9 -2.73 -35.86 -21.23
C LEU A 9 -1.24 -35.52 -21.20
N ILE A 10 -0.85 -34.43 -21.89
CA ILE A 10 0.47 -33.82 -21.70
C ILE A 10 0.39 -32.92 -20.48
N ALA A 11 1.13 -33.29 -19.44
CA ALA A 11 1.31 -32.50 -18.23
C ALA A 11 2.08 -31.21 -18.54
N LEU A 12 1.45 -30.04 -18.33
CA LEU A 12 2.16 -28.79 -18.12
C LEU A 12 2.48 -28.68 -16.63
N VAL A 13 3.67 -29.13 -16.24
CA VAL A 13 4.25 -28.71 -14.96
C VAL A 13 4.69 -27.27 -15.15
N ALA A 14 3.81 -26.32 -14.80
CA ALA A 14 4.18 -24.92 -14.69
C ALA A 14 5.12 -24.79 -13.50
N THR A 15 6.43 -24.80 -13.77
CA THR A 15 7.44 -24.39 -12.81
C THR A 15 7.29 -22.89 -12.59
N ALA A 16 6.44 -22.52 -11.61
CA ALA A 16 6.41 -21.17 -11.08
C ALA A 16 7.80 -20.87 -10.52
N SER A 17 8.62 -20.17 -11.32
CA SER A 17 9.89 -19.65 -10.84
C SER A 17 9.57 -18.74 -9.65
N PRO A 18 10.24 -18.89 -8.49
CA PRO A 18 10.08 -17.94 -7.42
C PRO A 18 10.52 -16.59 -7.99
N ALA A 19 9.59 -15.64 -8.10
CA ALA A 19 9.93 -14.27 -8.40
C ALA A 19 10.93 -13.85 -7.32
N ALA A 20 12.21 -13.68 -7.70
CA ALA A 20 13.18 -13.09 -6.81
C ALA A 20 12.57 -11.77 -6.34
N ALA A 21 12.32 -11.63 -5.04
CA ALA A 21 11.76 -10.43 -4.46
C ALA A 21 12.69 -9.27 -4.82
N GLN A 22 12.34 -8.53 -5.87
CA GLN A 22 13.08 -7.36 -6.29
C GLN A 22 12.90 -6.35 -5.16
N SER A 23 14.01 -5.84 -4.63
CA SER A 23 13.95 -4.73 -3.69
C SER A 23 13.14 -3.61 -4.34
N PRO A 24 12.14 -3.05 -3.64
CA PRO A 24 11.28 -2.02 -4.21
C PRO A 24 12.10 -0.82 -4.69
N SER A 25 11.62 -0.18 -5.76
CA SER A 25 12.29 1.01 -6.30
C SER A 25 12.36 2.14 -5.27
N ILE A 26 13.22 3.14 -5.49
CA ILE A 26 13.29 4.33 -4.63
C ILE A 26 11.94 5.06 -4.55
N ASP A 27 11.24 5.17 -5.68
CA ASP A 27 9.90 5.75 -5.73
C ASP A 27 8.90 4.94 -4.90
N GLU A 28 8.96 3.61 -4.97
CA GLU A 28 8.08 2.75 -4.18
C GLU A 28 8.40 2.85 -2.69
N GLN A 29 9.69 2.83 -2.31
CA GLN A 29 10.11 3.06 -0.93
C GLN A 29 9.61 4.40 -0.40
N GLY A 30 9.73 5.49 -1.18
CA GLY A 30 9.21 6.80 -0.83
C GLY A 30 7.68 6.80 -0.68
N ALA A 31 6.96 6.17 -1.63
CA ALA A 31 5.52 6.04 -1.56
C ALA A 31 5.05 5.29 -0.31
N ARG A 32 5.66 4.15 0.04
CA ARG A 32 5.34 3.38 1.24
C ARG A 32 5.69 4.14 2.52
N HIS A 33 6.78 4.90 2.52
CA HIS A 33 7.13 5.80 3.62
C HIS A 33 6.03 6.87 3.83
N GLY A 34 5.60 7.54 2.75
CA GLY A 34 4.52 8.53 2.81
C GLY A 34 3.18 7.92 3.25
N GLN A 35 2.89 6.70 2.81
CA GLN A 35 1.72 5.93 3.19
C GLN A 35 1.72 5.59 4.69
N ALA A 36 2.85 5.15 5.25
CA ALA A 36 2.99 4.88 6.68
C ALA A 36 2.75 6.14 7.53
N LEU A 37 3.37 7.27 7.15
CA LEU A 37 3.20 8.55 7.84
C LEU A 37 1.75 9.05 7.79
N SER A 38 1.07 8.87 6.66
CA SER A 38 -0.32 9.31 6.48
C SER A 38 -1.29 8.41 7.25
N ALA A 39 -1.08 7.10 7.19
CA ALA A 39 -1.90 6.14 7.92
C ALA A 39 -1.79 6.34 9.44
N ALA A 40 -0.62 6.61 9.99
CA ALA A 40 -0.47 6.93 11.41
C ALA A 40 -1.25 8.18 11.86
N LYS A 41 -1.58 9.09 10.95
CA LYS A 41 -2.40 10.27 11.25
C LYS A 41 -3.91 10.00 11.13
N ILE A 42 -4.32 9.15 10.20
CA ILE A 42 -5.71 9.07 9.73
C ILE A 42 -6.38 7.74 10.11
N CYS A 43 -5.63 6.65 10.18
CA CYS A 43 -6.15 5.33 10.45
C CYS A 43 -6.26 5.10 11.97
N PRO A 44 -7.46 4.79 12.50
CA PRO A 44 -7.63 4.56 13.93
C PRO A 44 -6.67 3.49 14.47
N GLY A 45 -5.92 3.83 15.52
CA GLY A 45 -4.98 2.92 16.19
C GLY A 45 -3.66 2.68 15.45
N ALA A 46 -3.48 3.22 14.24
CA ALA A 46 -2.26 3.04 13.46
C ALA A 46 -1.09 3.85 14.05
N ARG A 47 0.09 3.25 14.05
CA ARG A 47 1.35 3.93 14.39
C ARG A 47 2.47 3.47 13.45
N THR A 48 3.41 4.36 13.18
CA THR A 48 4.66 4.00 12.51
C THR A 48 5.57 3.23 13.45
N THR A 49 6.34 2.28 12.91
CA THR A 49 7.41 1.63 13.67
C THR A 49 8.76 2.31 13.43
N ALA A 50 9.80 1.87 14.14
CA ALA A 50 11.18 2.29 13.89
C ALA A 50 11.67 2.00 12.46
N LYS A 51 11.02 1.09 11.73
CA LYS A 51 11.39 0.78 10.33
C LYS A 51 11.14 1.96 9.39
N VAL A 52 10.20 2.86 9.71
CA VAL A 52 9.95 4.07 8.90
C VAL A 52 11.16 4.99 8.92
N THR A 53 11.72 5.26 10.10
CA THR A 53 12.92 6.08 10.25
C THR A 53 14.15 5.40 9.65
N THR A 54 14.29 4.09 9.84
CA THR A 54 15.40 3.32 9.25
C THR A 54 15.34 3.33 7.72
N LEU A 55 14.15 3.22 7.14
CA LEU A 55 13.94 3.30 5.69
C LEU A 55 14.43 4.65 5.15
N ALA A 56 13.97 5.76 5.73
CA ALA A 56 14.37 7.09 5.30
C ALA A 56 15.88 7.36 5.48
N ALA A 57 16.49 6.84 6.55
CA ALA A 57 17.92 6.99 6.83
C ALA A 57 18.81 6.15 5.89
N ALA A 58 18.27 5.08 5.31
CA ALA A 58 19.02 4.21 4.39
C ALA A 58 19.11 4.77 2.95
N ILE A 59 18.34 5.82 2.63
CA ILE A 59 18.33 6.43 1.30
C ILE A 59 19.61 7.26 1.10
N LYS A 60 20.34 6.97 0.02
CA LYS A 60 21.55 7.69 -0.37
C LYS A 60 21.20 9.10 -0.86
N ASP A 61 22.13 10.04 -0.73
CA ASP A 61 21.93 11.43 -1.15
C ASP A 61 21.51 11.56 -2.63
N ALA A 62 22.08 10.73 -3.52
CA ALA A 62 21.74 10.73 -4.95
C ALA A 62 20.27 10.34 -5.23
N ASP A 63 19.65 9.54 -4.36
CA ASP A 63 18.29 9.03 -4.50
C ASP A 63 17.28 9.81 -3.64
N ARG A 64 17.78 10.67 -2.75
CA ARG A 64 16.98 11.35 -1.72
C ARG A 64 15.83 12.17 -2.29
N ALA A 65 16.09 12.91 -3.37
CA ALA A 65 15.09 13.76 -3.99
C ALA A 65 13.90 12.95 -4.55
N ALA A 66 14.16 11.80 -5.17
CA ALA A 66 13.10 10.94 -5.71
C ALA A 66 12.27 10.31 -4.58
N PHE A 67 12.94 9.80 -3.54
CA PHE A 67 12.28 9.27 -2.35
C PHE A 67 11.35 10.31 -1.69
N ASP A 68 11.87 11.52 -1.42
CA ASP A 68 11.11 12.58 -0.76
C ASP A 68 9.93 13.03 -1.63
N ALA A 69 10.13 13.17 -2.95
CA ALA A 69 9.06 13.55 -3.87
C ALA A 69 7.93 12.50 -3.91
N ALA A 70 8.28 11.22 -3.98
CA ALA A 70 7.30 10.14 -3.95
C ALA A 70 6.55 10.09 -2.61
N SER A 71 7.27 10.26 -1.49
CA SER A 71 6.68 10.30 -0.15
C SER A 71 5.71 11.47 0.03
N GLN A 72 6.13 12.68 -0.36
CA GLN A 72 5.33 13.89 -0.25
C GLN A 72 4.08 13.83 -1.14
N LYS A 73 4.18 13.25 -2.34
CA LYS A 73 3.02 13.04 -3.22
C LYS A 73 1.93 12.23 -2.54
N ILE A 74 2.28 11.15 -1.84
CA ILE A 74 1.30 10.33 -1.11
C ILE A 74 0.71 11.10 0.07
N ILE A 75 1.53 11.79 0.86
CA ILE A 75 1.06 12.59 2.00
C ILE A 75 0.04 13.64 1.55
N LEU A 76 0.36 14.42 0.51
CA LEU A 76 -0.55 15.44 -0.01
C LEU A 76 -1.84 14.85 -0.57
N ALA A 77 -1.77 13.69 -1.22
CA ALA A 77 -2.96 13.00 -1.71
C ALA A 77 -3.88 12.56 -0.56
N TRP A 78 -3.31 12.05 0.52
CA TRP A 78 -4.05 11.65 1.72
C TRP A 78 -4.64 12.86 2.45
N ASP A 79 -3.86 13.93 2.65
CA ASP A 79 -4.32 15.16 3.26
C ASP A 79 -5.55 15.71 2.51
N LYS A 80 -5.50 15.74 1.17
CA LYS A 80 -6.66 16.17 0.37
C LYS A 80 -7.86 15.21 0.47
N ALA A 81 -7.63 13.90 0.39
CA ALA A 81 -8.70 12.92 0.33
C ALA A 81 -9.47 12.76 1.65
N PHE A 82 -8.82 13.05 2.79
CA PHE A 82 -9.33 12.65 4.10
C PHE A 82 -9.86 13.79 4.97
N LEU A 83 -9.76 15.02 4.51
CA LEU A 83 -10.39 16.16 5.19
C LEU A 83 -11.92 16.15 5.06
N CYS A 84 -12.51 15.41 4.10
CA CYS A 84 -13.95 15.46 3.80
C CYS A 84 -14.50 16.91 3.81
N GLN A 85 -13.67 17.88 3.38
CA GLN A 85 -13.93 19.31 3.56
C GLN A 85 -14.76 19.91 2.42
N ASP A 86 -14.84 19.22 1.28
CA ASP A 86 -15.57 19.66 0.09
C ASP A 86 -16.95 18.99 -0.02
N VAL A 87 -17.61 18.75 1.12
CA VAL A 87 -18.89 18.07 1.17
C VAL A 87 -20.02 19.07 0.94
N ASP A 88 -20.85 18.82 -0.08
CA ASP A 88 -22.07 19.61 -0.32
C ASP A 88 -23.01 19.44 0.89
N PRO A 89 -23.44 20.52 1.57
CA PRO A 89 -24.36 20.44 2.71
C PRO A 89 -25.65 19.66 2.40
N ALA A 90 -26.14 19.72 1.15
CA ALA A 90 -27.32 18.99 0.72
C ALA A 90 -27.07 17.48 0.55
N GLN A 91 -25.81 17.07 0.41
CA GLN A 91 -25.39 15.68 0.25
C GLN A 91 -24.60 15.13 1.44
N ALA A 92 -24.42 15.95 2.48
CA ALA A 92 -23.56 15.66 3.61
C ALA A 92 -23.73 14.24 4.20
N PRO A 93 -24.96 13.73 4.45
CA PRO A 93 -25.10 12.37 4.98
C PRO A 93 -24.55 11.28 4.04
N ARG A 94 -24.67 11.43 2.72
CA ARG A 94 -24.17 10.46 1.74
C ARG A 94 -22.66 10.59 1.53
N GLU A 95 -22.17 11.81 1.37
CA GLU A 95 -20.76 12.08 1.10
C GLU A 95 -19.87 11.81 2.32
N ILE A 96 -20.34 12.10 3.54
CA ILE A 96 -19.65 11.70 4.78
C ILE A 96 -19.52 10.17 4.85
N ASN A 97 -20.58 9.43 4.50
CA ASN A 97 -20.57 7.97 4.49
C ASN A 97 -19.58 7.41 3.45
N SER A 98 -19.51 8.02 2.26
CA SER A 98 -18.54 7.65 1.23
C SER A 98 -17.11 7.97 1.65
N CYS A 99 -16.85 9.16 2.22
CA CYS A 99 -15.53 9.54 2.72
C CYS A 99 -15.06 8.59 3.83
N ARG A 100 -15.95 8.22 4.77
CA ARG A 100 -15.66 7.24 5.82
C ARG A 100 -15.34 5.86 5.26
N LYS A 101 -16.08 5.40 4.25
CA LYS A 101 -15.79 4.12 3.57
C LYS A 101 -14.42 4.14 2.89
N SER A 102 -14.10 5.21 2.17
CA SER A 102 -12.78 5.38 1.54
C SER A 102 -11.65 5.34 2.56
N LYS A 103 -11.81 6.01 3.72
CA LYS A 103 -10.84 5.92 4.83
C LYS A 103 -10.59 4.48 5.26
N ILE A 104 -11.67 3.73 5.53
CA ILE A 104 -11.56 2.34 5.97
C ILE A 104 -10.82 1.51 4.91
N LEU A 105 -11.22 1.63 3.64
CA LEU A 105 -10.59 0.88 2.55
C LEU A 105 -9.11 1.22 2.39
N SER A 106 -8.74 2.50 2.44
CA SER A 106 -7.34 2.93 2.37
C SER A 106 -6.52 2.44 3.55
N CYS A 107 -7.09 2.42 4.76
CA CYS A 107 -6.43 1.87 5.94
C CYS A 107 -6.24 0.35 5.83
N THR A 108 -7.26 -0.38 5.37
CA THR A 108 -7.15 -1.82 5.14
C THR A 108 -6.14 -2.17 4.06
N ALA A 109 -6.14 -1.44 2.94
CA ALA A 109 -5.14 -1.63 1.88
C ALA A 109 -3.73 -1.35 2.41
N THR A 110 -3.56 -0.26 3.15
CA THR A 110 -2.27 0.09 3.76
C THR A 110 -1.78 -1.00 4.71
N TRP A 111 -2.65 -1.57 5.53
CA TRP A 111 -2.30 -2.70 6.38
C TRP A 111 -1.78 -3.89 5.59
N SER A 112 -2.46 -4.24 4.48
CA SER A 112 -2.06 -5.38 3.65
C SER A 112 -0.72 -5.19 2.93
N GLU A 113 -0.28 -3.95 2.73
CA GLU A 113 0.97 -3.65 2.01
C GLU A 113 2.15 -3.42 2.94
N ILE A 114 1.93 -2.76 4.09
CA ILE A 114 3.01 -2.27 4.96
C ILE A 114 2.81 -2.57 6.45
N GLY A 115 1.76 -3.31 6.81
CA GLY A 115 1.60 -3.89 8.15
C GLY A 115 2.67 -4.96 8.45
N PRO A 116 2.66 -5.59 9.63
CA PRO A 116 3.66 -6.58 10.05
C PRO A 116 3.88 -7.70 9.04
N GLU A 117 2.79 -8.16 8.40
CA GLU A 117 2.80 -9.20 7.36
C GLU A 117 2.52 -8.63 5.95
N GLY A 118 2.82 -7.34 5.76
CA GLY A 118 2.55 -6.63 4.51
C GLY A 118 3.33 -7.18 3.32
N THR A 119 2.77 -7.02 2.12
CA THR A 119 3.33 -7.61 0.88
C THR A 119 4.40 -6.75 0.19
N ALA A 120 4.47 -5.45 0.47
CA ALA A 120 5.38 -4.53 -0.22
C ALA A 120 6.58 -4.15 0.64
N LEU A 121 6.34 -3.53 1.80
CA LEU A 121 7.38 -3.17 2.77
C LEU A 121 6.87 -3.47 4.19
N PRO A 122 6.98 -4.73 4.65
CA PRO A 122 6.36 -5.18 5.89
C PRO A 122 6.95 -4.51 7.14
N GLY A 123 6.05 -4.14 8.03
CA GLY A 123 6.31 -3.65 9.37
C GLY A 123 6.62 -2.15 9.44
N LEU A 124 6.33 -1.37 8.40
CA LEU A 124 6.39 0.09 8.51
C LEU A 124 5.26 0.64 9.39
N LEU A 125 4.13 -0.06 9.45
CA LEU A 125 2.97 0.29 10.25
C LEU A 125 2.60 -0.84 11.22
N GLU A 126 2.14 -0.47 12.42
CA GLU A 126 1.51 -1.35 13.40
C GLU A 126 0.16 -0.76 13.82
N PHE A 127 -0.79 -1.61 14.27
CA PHE A 127 -1.96 -1.15 14.99
C PHE A 127 -1.78 -1.47 16.47
N ALA A 128 -1.94 -0.44 17.28
CA ALA A 128 -2.08 -0.62 18.71
C ALA A 128 -3.42 -1.30 19.01
N PRO A 129 -3.45 -2.29 19.92
CA PRO A 129 -4.70 -2.79 20.48
C PRO A 129 -5.45 -1.70 21.26
#